data_AF-A0A7X5Q406-F1
#
_entry.id   AF-A0A7X5Q406-F1
#
_cell.length_a   1.000
_cell.length_b   1.000
_cell.length_c   1.000
_cell.angle_alpha   90.00
_cell.angle_beta   90.00
_cell.angle_gamma   90.00
#
_symmetry.space_group_name_H-M   'P 1'
#
loop_
_entity.id
_entity.type
_entity.pdbx_description
1 polymer ?
#
loop_
_entity_poly.entity_id
_entity_poly.type
_entity_poly.pdbx_seq_one_letter_code
_entity_poly.pdbx_strand_id
1 'polypeptide(L)'
;MIAFLSLVLLTFPAIADTIPDGPFSYPGLYSREVIVVDPENSPLLENAYLDLKSQLHETFTEKDILQTTLLYVRENLFDLELCTDQNVIRFLLQFMDKGPEIPLETFLEKKIGVCRHLALTTTYLLERLTKDRLLDGKAYLIREQIPSGRHGWTLFLSQSGAWHLDSYWEILENGKTDAGFFHLCQKYGKRTMERQQLRWQNVN
;
A
#
# COMPACT_ATOMS: atom_id res chain seq x y z
N MET A 1 -23.64 36.84 -2.84
CA MET A 1 -22.46 36.23 -2.20
C MET A 1 -22.48 34.75 -2.54
N ILE A 2 -21.89 34.38 -3.69
CA ILE A 2 -21.87 33.02 -4.22
C ILE A 2 -20.39 32.69 -4.39
N ALA A 3 -19.89 31.81 -3.52
CA ALA A 3 -18.51 31.33 -3.59
C ALA A 3 -18.40 30.33 -4.73
N PHE A 4 -17.61 30.68 -5.75
CA PHE A 4 -17.14 29.75 -6.77
C PHE A 4 -16.22 28.72 -6.10
N LEU A 5 -16.65 27.46 -6.04
CA LEU A 5 -15.76 26.34 -5.80
C LEU A 5 -14.87 26.17 -7.04
N SER A 6 -13.58 26.43 -6.88
CA SER A 6 -12.55 26.08 -7.85
C SER A 6 -12.44 24.55 -7.94
N LEU A 7 -12.98 24.03 -9.03
CA LEU A 7 -12.78 22.67 -9.53
C LEU A 7 -11.31 22.52 -9.93
N VAL A 8 -10.45 22.04 -9.03
CA VAL A 8 -9.13 21.50 -9.40
C VAL A 8 -9.30 20.00 -9.60
N LEU A 9 -9.60 19.64 -10.85
CA LEU A 9 -9.42 18.30 -11.39
C LEU A 9 -7.92 17.95 -11.34
N LEU A 10 -7.47 17.36 -10.24
CA LEU A 10 -6.34 16.43 -10.25
C LEU A 10 -6.94 15.03 -10.26
N THR A 11 -7.20 14.54 -11.46
CA THR A 11 -7.61 13.17 -11.73
C THR A 11 -6.52 12.20 -11.28
N PHE A 12 -6.76 11.44 -10.22
CA PHE A 12 -6.50 10.01 -10.24
C PHE A 12 -7.75 9.32 -9.68
N PRO A 13 -8.36 8.38 -10.44
CA PRO A 13 -9.52 7.67 -9.96
C PRO A 13 -9.11 6.82 -8.76
N ALA A 14 -10.07 6.55 -7.88
CA ALA A 14 -9.99 5.52 -6.86
C ALA A 14 -9.15 4.32 -7.37
N ILE A 15 -8.19 3.88 -6.56
CA ILE A 15 -7.29 2.77 -6.89
C ILE A 15 -8.14 1.48 -7.02
N ALA A 16 -8.74 1.28 -8.19
CA ALA A 16 -9.33 0.02 -8.61
C ALA A 16 -8.24 -0.72 -9.41
N ASP A 17 -7.47 -1.55 -8.72
CA ASP A 17 -6.39 -2.33 -9.34
C ASP A 17 -7.00 -3.51 -10.13
N THR A 18 -7.26 -3.31 -11.43
CA THR A 18 -7.54 -4.41 -12.37
C THR A 18 -6.37 -4.59 -13.34
N ILE A 19 -5.28 -5.22 -12.89
CA ILE A 19 -4.15 -5.63 -13.77
C ILE A 19 -4.30 -7.12 -14.13
N PRO A 20 -4.33 -7.49 -15.42
CA PRO A 20 -4.53 -8.88 -15.87
C PRO A 20 -3.27 -9.73 -15.62
N ASP A 21 -3.44 -10.95 -15.12
CA ASP A 21 -2.33 -11.80 -14.66
C ASP A 21 -2.20 -13.09 -15.49
N GLY A 22 -0.98 -13.43 -15.90
CA GLY A 22 -0.64 -14.69 -16.58
C GLY A 22 -0.67 -15.93 -15.66
N PRO A 23 -0.14 -17.08 -16.08
CA PRO A 23 -0.82 -18.40 -16.00
C PRO A 23 -0.67 -19.18 -14.68
N PHE A 24 -0.76 -18.51 -13.52
CA PHE A 24 -1.07 -19.21 -12.26
C PHE A 24 -2.57 -19.10 -11.99
N SER A 25 -3.33 -19.70 -12.91
CA SER A 25 -4.75 -19.94 -12.75
C SER A 25 -4.89 -21.32 -12.13
N TYR A 26 -5.25 -21.39 -10.84
CA TYR A 26 -5.93 -22.58 -10.37
C TYR A 26 -7.19 -22.74 -11.26
N PRO A 27 -7.35 -23.88 -11.95
CA PRO A 27 -8.49 -24.06 -12.83
C PRO A 27 -9.76 -24.12 -11.98
N GLY A 28 -10.48 -23.00 -11.95
CA GLY A 28 -11.83 -22.89 -11.42
C GLY A 28 -11.91 -22.48 -9.95
N LEU A 29 -11.78 -21.17 -9.65
CA LEU A 29 -12.71 -20.41 -8.79
C LEU A 29 -12.16 -18.99 -8.52
N TYR A 30 -13.08 -18.02 -8.53
CA TYR A 30 -12.98 -16.61 -8.12
C TYR A 30 -12.42 -15.61 -9.15
N SER A 31 -13.30 -14.75 -9.66
CA SER A 31 -12.92 -13.39 -10.08
C SER A 31 -12.20 -12.72 -8.91
N ARG A 32 -11.03 -12.11 -9.15
CA ARG A 32 -10.28 -11.41 -8.11
C ARG A 32 -11.14 -10.32 -7.45
N GLU A 33 -11.00 -10.14 -6.14
CA GLU A 33 -11.66 -9.00 -5.50
C GLU A 33 -11.11 -7.69 -6.09
N VAL A 34 -11.99 -6.72 -6.19
CA VAL A 34 -11.67 -5.31 -6.43
C VAL A 34 -11.70 -4.64 -5.07
N ILE A 35 -10.53 -4.27 -4.55
CA ILE A 35 -10.44 -3.61 -3.26
C ILE A 35 -10.74 -2.12 -3.47
N VAL A 36 -11.77 -1.61 -2.81
CA VAL A 36 -12.19 -0.21 -2.94
C VAL A 36 -11.68 0.61 -1.75
N VAL A 37 -10.97 1.70 -2.02
CA VAL A 37 -10.55 2.68 -1.00
C VAL A 37 -11.49 3.87 -1.07
N ASP A 38 -12.37 4.00 -0.08
CA ASP A 38 -13.35 5.08 0.01
C ASP A 38 -13.24 5.77 1.38
N PRO A 39 -12.37 6.78 1.53
CA PRO A 39 -12.14 7.44 2.81
C PRO A 39 -13.34 8.29 3.27
N GLU A 40 -14.22 8.72 2.36
CA GLU A 40 -15.39 9.54 2.73
C GLU A 40 -16.43 8.71 3.47
N ASN A 41 -16.49 7.41 3.15
CA ASN A 41 -17.42 6.47 3.77
C ASN A 41 -16.73 5.46 4.69
N SER A 42 -15.48 5.71 5.08
CA SER A 42 -14.68 4.79 5.89
C SER A 42 -14.15 5.39 7.19
N PRO A 43 -14.96 5.36 8.29
CA PRO A 43 -14.53 5.84 9.59
C PRO A 43 -13.28 5.16 10.12
N LEU A 44 -13.07 3.86 9.86
CA LEU A 44 -11.89 3.14 10.34
C LEU A 44 -10.62 3.63 9.64
N LEU A 45 -10.66 3.87 8.31
CA LEU A 45 -9.51 4.43 7.59
C LEU A 45 -9.18 5.85 8.06
N GLU A 46 -10.20 6.67 8.34
CA GLU A 46 -9.98 8.02 8.89
C GLU A 46 -9.40 7.96 10.30
N ASN A 47 -9.96 7.12 11.18
CA ASN A 47 -9.45 6.95 12.54
C ASN A 47 -8.02 6.41 12.53
N ALA A 48 -7.71 5.45 11.65
CA ALA A 48 -6.36 4.92 11.48
C ALA A 48 -5.36 6.02 11.07
N TYR A 49 -5.78 6.92 10.19
CA TYR A 49 -4.97 8.08 9.81
C TYR A 49 -4.74 9.04 10.97
N LEU A 50 -5.79 9.40 11.70
CA LEU A 50 -5.69 10.30 12.86
C LEU A 50 -4.82 9.71 13.98
N ASP A 51 -4.98 8.42 14.25
CA ASP A 51 -4.19 7.69 15.23
C ASP A 51 -2.71 7.64 14.84
N LEU A 52 -2.39 7.31 13.58
CA LEU A 52 -1.02 7.37 13.07
C LEU A 52 -0.44 8.79 13.21
N LYS A 53 -1.18 9.81 12.75
CA LYS A 53 -0.76 11.20 12.81
C LYS A 53 -0.46 11.66 14.23
N SER A 54 -1.22 11.17 15.23
CA SER A 54 -0.99 11.49 16.64
C SER A 54 0.32 10.93 17.21
N GLN A 55 0.89 9.90 16.57
CA GLN A 55 2.16 9.29 16.95
C GLN A 55 3.38 9.97 16.31
N LEU A 56 3.16 10.89 15.37
CA LEU A 56 4.23 11.61 14.69
C LEU A 56 4.66 12.83 15.51
N HIS A 57 5.97 13.09 15.52
CA HIS A 57 6.55 14.26 16.18
C HIS A 57 7.17 15.22 15.17
N GLU A 58 7.20 16.52 15.48
CA GLU A 58 7.76 17.55 14.59
C GLU A 58 9.26 17.33 14.29
N THR A 59 9.96 16.60 15.14
CA THR A 59 11.38 16.27 14.99
C THR A 59 11.62 15.00 14.16
N PHE A 60 10.58 14.29 13.73
CA PHE A 60 10.74 13.08 12.95
C PHE A 60 11.33 13.39 11.57
N THR A 61 12.33 12.61 11.19
CA THR A 61 12.82 12.60 9.82
C THR A 61 11.84 11.88 8.90
N GLU A 62 11.99 12.05 7.58
CA GLU A 62 11.21 11.30 6.61
C GLU A 62 11.27 9.79 6.89
N LYS A 63 12.48 9.26 7.15
CA LYS A 63 12.67 7.85 7.47
C LYS A 63 11.89 7.43 8.72
N ASP A 64 11.87 8.27 9.76
CA ASP A 64 11.12 7.97 10.99
C ASP A 64 9.63 7.89 10.71
N ILE A 65 9.06 8.85 9.96
CA ILE A 65 7.64 8.83 9.58
C ILE A 65 7.31 7.58 8.76
N LEU A 66 8.16 7.23 7.79
CA LEU A 66 7.98 6.04 6.96
C LEU A 66 8.05 4.75 7.80
N GLN A 67 8.98 4.66 8.74
CA GLN A 67 9.11 3.53 9.66
C GLN A 67 7.89 3.43 10.59
N THR A 68 7.46 4.54 11.19
CA THR A 68 6.27 4.59 12.05
C THR A 68 5.03 4.17 11.27
N THR A 69 4.87 4.63 10.03
CA THR A 69 3.74 4.24 9.17
C THR A 69 3.74 2.74 8.88
N LEU A 70 4.91 2.18 8.52
CA LEU A 70 5.08 0.75 8.26
C LEU A 70 4.69 -0.10 9.48
N LEU A 71 5.23 0.25 10.65
CA LEU A 71 4.96 -0.47 11.89
C LEU A 71 3.50 -0.32 12.32
N TYR A 72 2.93 0.88 12.22
CA TYR A 72 1.53 1.13 12.55
C TYR A 72 0.58 0.26 11.73
N VAL A 73 0.79 0.16 10.41
CA VAL A 73 -0.02 -0.73 9.56
C VAL A 73 0.13 -2.18 10.00
N ARG A 74 1.37 -2.62 10.22
CA ARG A 74 1.71 -4.01 10.56
C ARG A 74 1.18 -4.44 11.92
N GLU A 75 1.26 -3.58 12.93
CA GLU A 75 1.03 -3.92 14.33
C GLU A 75 -0.37 -3.53 14.82
N ASN A 76 -0.99 -2.49 14.24
CA ASN A 76 -2.27 -1.97 14.74
C ASN A 76 -3.45 -2.34 13.83
N LEU A 77 -3.24 -2.35 12.51
CA LEU A 77 -4.32 -2.47 11.53
C LEU A 77 -4.56 -3.90 11.02
N PHE A 78 -3.55 -4.75 11.13
CA PHE A 78 -3.62 -6.15 10.70
C PHE A 78 -3.13 -7.08 11.81
N ASP A 79 -3.72 -8.27 11.89
CA ASP A 79 -3.24 -9.37 12.70
C ASP A 79 -2.49 -10.33 11.77
N LEU A 80 -1.16 -10.36 11.87
CA LEU A 80 -0.32 -11.12 10.96
C LEU A 80 -0.56 -12.63 11.06
N GLU A 81 -1.06 -13.14 12.19
CA GLU A 81 -1.44 -14.55 12.32
C GLU A 81 -2.69 -14.87 11.48
N LEU A 82 -3.58 -13.89 11.32
CA LEU A 82 -4.74 -14.00 10.47
C LEU A 82 -4.42 -13.71 8.99
N CYS A 83 -3.33 -13.00 8.70
CA CYS A 83 -2.96 -12.56 7.36
C CYS A 83 -2.33 -13.67 6.48
N THR A 84 -3.09 -14.73 6.21
CA THR A 84 -2.70 -15.82 5.32
C THR A 84 -3.62 -15.89 4.10
N ASP A 85 -3.10 -16.41 2.98
CA ASP A 85 -3.91 -16.64 1.77
C ASP A 85 -5.16 -17.49 2.09
N GLN A 86 -5.01 -18.51 2.93
CA GLN A 86 -6.12 -19.40 3.28
C GLN A 86 -7.23 -18.67 4.05
N ASN A 87 -6.86 -17.82 5.01
CA ASN A 87 -7.84 -17.05 5.76
C ASN A 87 -8.51 -16.01 4.87
N VAL A 88 -7.76 -15.32 4.02
CA VAL A 88 -8.34 -14.34 3.08
C VAL A 88 -9.28 -15.04 2.12
N ILE A 89 -8.91 -16.18 1.54
CA ILE A 89 -9.82 -16.96 0.68
C ILE A 89 -11.09 -17.34 1.45
N ARG A 90 -10.97 -17.86 2.68
CA ARG A 90 -12.12 -18.22 3.51
C ARG A 90 -13.03 -17.02 3.80
N PHE A 91 -12.43 -15.86 4.04
CA PHE A 91 -13.15 -14.62 4.26
C PHE A 91 -13.89 -14.19 2.98
N LEU A 92 -13.21 -14.16 1.84
CA LEU A 92 -13.79 -13.79 0.54
C LEU A 92 -14.95 -14.70 0.11
N LEU A 93 -14.90 -15.99 0.46
CA LEU A 93 -16.01 -16.92 0.25
C LEU A 93 -17.33 -16.44 0.86
N GLN A 94 -17.29 -15.61 1.92
CA GLN A 94 -18.48 -15.04 2.57
C GLN A 94 -19.07 -13.84 1.79
N PHE A 95 -18.34 -13.31 0.81
CA PHE A 95 -18.70 -12.11 0.04
C PHE A 95 -19.04 -12.42 -1.42
N MET A 96 -18.93 -13.67 -1.86
CA MET A 96 -19.14 -14.05 -3.26
C MET A 96 -20.51 -13.65 -3.82
N ASP A 97 -21.55 -13.62 -3.00
CA ASP A 97 -22.90 -13.25 -3.42
C ASP A 97 -23.10 -11.72 -3.55
N LYS A 98 -22.14 -10.91 -3.10
CA LYS A 98 -22.23 -9.43 -3.03
C LYS A 98 -21.52 -8.71 -4.17
N GLY A 99 -20.85 -9.44 -5.06
CA GLY A 99 -20.05 -8.88 -6.15
C GLY A 99 -18.54 -8.85 -5.83
N PRO A 100 -17.71 -8.41 -6.80
CA PRO A 100 -16.26 -8.46 -6.66
C PRO A 100 -15.70 -7.31 -5.83
N GLU A 101 -16.45 -6.23 -5.63
CA GLU A 101 -16.00 -5.04 -4.92
C GLU A 101 -16.11 -5.22 -3.40
N ILE A 102 -14.98 -5.07 -2.71
CA ILE A 102 -14.89 -5.19 -1.26
C ILE A 102 -14.15 -3.96 -0.74
N PRO A 103 -14.78 -3.14 0.14
CA PRO A 103 -14.10 -2.02 0.76
C PRO A 103 -12.84 -2.48 1.52
N LEU A 104 -11.75 -1.70 1.42
CA LEU A 104 -10.51 -1.96 2.17
C LEU A 104 -10.78 -2.05 3.68
N GLU A 105 -11.69 -1.20 4.19
CA GLU A 105 -12.12 -1.22 5.58
C GLU A 105 -12.62 -2.58 6.05
N THR A 106 -13.29 -3.35 5.19
CA THR A 106 -13.80 -4.68 5.58
C THR A 106 -12.65 -5.64 5.95
N PHE A 107 -11.49 -5.50 5.33
CA PHE A 107 -10.28 -6.24 5.70
C PHE A 107 -9.69 -5.75 7.03
N LEU A 108 -9.69 -4.42 7.25
CA LEU A 108 -9.20 -3.80 8.47
C LEU A 108 -10.06 -4.15 9.69
N GLU A 109 -11.39 -4.13 9.54
CA GLU A 109 -12.33 -4.54 10.60
C GLU A 109 -12.09 -5.97 11.08
N LYS A 110 -11.70 -6.85 10.16
CA LYS A 110 -11.37 -8.25 10.45
C LYS A 110 -9.91 -8.46 10.79
N LYS A 111 -9.09 -7.41 10.73
CA LYS A 111 -7.63 -7.44 10.88
C LYS A 111 -6.99 -8.53 10.02
N ILE A 112 -7.53 -8.75 8.83
CA ILE A 112 -7.12 -9.83 7.93
C ILE A 112 -6.61 -9.24 6.63
N GLY A 113 -5.60 -9.85 6.02
CA GLY A 113 -5.07 -9.37 4.76
C GLY A 113 -3.99 -10.27 4.20
N VAL A 114 -3.40 -9.81 3.12
CA VAL A 114 -2.16 -10.33 2.53
C VAL A 114 -1.38 -9.13 2.00
N CYS A 115 -0.20 -9.33 1.44
CA CYS A 115 0.70 -8.26 1.02
C CYS A 115 0.01 -7.08 0.29
N ARG A 116 -0.90 -7.34 -0.66
CA ARG A 116 -1.64 -6.27 -1.37
C ARG A 116 -2.48 -5.37 -0.45
N HIS A 117 -3.13 -5.95 0.57
CA HIS A 117 -3.99 -5.21 1.50
C HIS A 117 -3.14 -4.29 2.38
N LEU A 118 -2.05 -4.83 2.94
CA LEU A 118 -1.12 -4.06 3.77
C LEU A 118 -0.44 -2.95 2.96
N ALA A 119 -0.01 -3.26 1.74
CA ALA A 119 0.60 -2.28 0.84
C ALA A 119 -0.39 -1.17 0.44
N LEU A 120 -1.63 -1.51 0.14
CA LEU A 120 -2.66 -0.53 -0.20
C LEU A 120 -2.98 0.39 0.98
N THR A 121 -3.15 -0.16 2.19
CA THR A 121 -3.33 0.63 3.42
C THR A 121 -2.14 1.55 3.70
N THR A 122 -0.91 1.03 3.54
CA THR A 122 0.31 1.83 3.71
C THR A 122 0.37 2.98 2.70
N THR A 123 0.08 2.70 1.42
CA THR A 123 0.03 3.71 0.36
C THR A 123 -1.00 4.80 0.68
N TYR A 124 -2.21 4.42 1.07
CA TYR A 124 -3.26 5.35 1.47
C TYR A 124 -2.83 6.28 2.62
N LEU A 125 -2.23 5.73 3.69
CA LEU A 125 -1.80 6.54 4.83
C LEU A 125 -0.69 7.53 4.46
N LEU A 126 0.28 7.10 3.63
CA LEU A 126 1.33 7.99 3.14
C LEU A 126 0.77 9.11 2.26
N GLU A 127 -0.18 8.82 1.37
CA GLU A 127 -0.86 9.85 0.57
C GLU A 127 -1.59 10.88 1.45
N ARG A 128 -2.25 10.42 2.51
CA ARG A 128 -2.89 11.31 3.49
C ARG A 128 -1.87 12.18 4.24
N LEU A 129 -0.73 11.62 4.64
CA LEU A 129 0.35 12.39 5.28
C LEU A 129 0.96 13.43 4.32
N THR A 130 1.14 13.10 3.04
CA THR A 130 1.56 14.08 2.01
C THR A 130 0.51 15.18 1.83
N LYS A 131 -0.78 14.84 1.76
CA LYS A 131 -1.87 15.82 1.62
C LYS A 131 -1.89 16.84 2.75
N ASP A 132 -1.61 16.39 3.97
CA ASP A 132 -1.51 17.23 5.17
C ASP A 132 -0.12 17.88 5.35
N ARG A 133 0.78 17.74 4.37
CA ARG A 133 2.14 18.33 4.35
C ARG A 133 3.04 17.87 5.50
N LEU A 134 2.81 16.65 6.00
CA LEU A 134 3.69 15.99 6.97
C LEU A 134 4.81 15.19 6.28
N LEU A 135 4.64 14.91 4.99
CA LEU A 135 5.63 14.31 4.10
C LEU A 135 5.67 15.08 2.79
N ASP A 136 6.84 15.12 2.14
CA ASP A 136 6.98 15.65 0.78
C ASP A 136 7.43 14.52 -0.16
N GLY A 137 6.50 14.04 -0.98
CA GLY A 137 6.73 12.92 -1.88
C GLY A 137 5.44 12.29 -2.38
N LYS A 138 5.58 11.17 -3.10
CA LYS A 138 4.46 10.42 -3.70
C LYS A 138 4.57 8.95 -3.34
N ALA A 139 3.48 8.37 -2.87
CA ALA A 139 3.37 6.94 -2.63
C ALA A 139 2.82 6.23 -3.87
N TYR A 140 3.29 5.01 -4.09
CA TYR A 140 2.88 4.14 -5.20
C TYR A 140 2.68 2.73 -4.68
N LEU A 141 1.53 2.14 -4.98
CA LEU A 141 1.34 0.72 -4.82
C LEU A 141 2.11 -0.02 -5.93
N ILE A 142 3.01 -0.90 -5.53
CA ILE A 142 3.74 -1.77 -6.46
C ILE A 142 3.24 -3.19 -6.29
N ARG A 143 2.94 -3.85 -7.42
CA ARG A 143 2.59 -5.27 -7.46
C ARG A 143 3.31 -5.93 -8.62
N GLU A 144 4.25 -6.83 -8.33
CA GLU A 144 5.04 -7.51 -9.38
C GLU A 144 5.24 -8.99 -9.08
N GLN A 145 5.52 -9.76 -10.14
CA GLN A 145 6.03 -11.12 -10.00
C GLN A 145 7.49 -11.06 -9.53
N ILE A 146 7.75 -11.63 -8.35
CA ILE A 146 9.06 -11.83 -7.74
C ILE A 146 9.38 -13.34 -7.64
N PRO A 147 10.61 -13.75 -7.26
CA PRO A 147 10.99 -15.17 -7.20
C PRO A 147 10.11 -16.04 -6.29
N SER A 148 9.48 -15.45 -5.27
CA SER A 148 8.59 -16.15 -4.33
C SER A 148 7.09 -16.08 -4.69
N GLY A 149 6.68 -15.32 -5.71
CA GLY A 149 5.25 -15.14 -6.03
C GLY A 149 4.89 -13.71 -6.46
N ARG A 150 3.60 -13.35 -6.41
CA ARG A 150 3.07 -12.08 -6.94
C ARG A 150 2.77 -11.10 -5.82
N HIS A 151 3.83 -10.42 -5.40
CA HIS A 151 3.91 -9.68 -4.15
C HIS A 151 3.56 -8.20 -4.33
N GLY A 152 2.99 -7.60 -3.28
CA GLY A 152 2.62 -6.19 -3.23
C GLY A 152 3.36 -5.46 -2.12
N TRP A 153 3.89 -4.28 -2.41
CA TRP A 153 4.54 -3.38 -1.43
C TRP A 153 4.35 -1.92 -1.84
N THR A 154 4.74 -0.98 -0.99
CA THR A 154 4.65 0.46 -1.26
C THR A 154 6.00 1.04 -1.64
N LEU A 155 6.04 1.89 -2.66
CA LEU A 155 7.19 2.73 -3.00
C LEU A 155 6.85 4.19 -2.68
N PHE A 156 7.65 4.85 -1.87
CA PHE A 156 7.54 6.27 -1.59
C PHE A 156 8.71 7.01 -2.25
N LEU A 157 8.40 7.93 -3.16
CA LEU A 157 9.38 8.75 -3.87
C LEU A 157 9.39 10.17 -3.33
N SER A 158 10.56 10.62 -2.91
CA SER A 158 10.80 11.95 -2.38
C SER A 158 12.14 12.50 -2.92
N GLN A 159 12.45 13.74 -2.56
CA GLN A 159 13.78 14.30 -2.83
C GLN A 159 14.87 13.52 -2.10
N SER A 160 14.58 13.00 -0.89
CA SER A 160 15.57 12.30 -0.07
C SER A 160 15.83 10.86 -0.53
N GLY A 161 14.88 10.21 -1.24
CA GLY A 161 14.99 8.79 -1.50
C GLY A 161 13.99 8.18 -2.48
N ALA A 162 14.20 6.90 -2.73
CA ALA A 162 13.19 5.99 -3.27
C ALA A 162 12.99 4.88 -2.24
N TRP A 163 12.05 5.09 -1.32
CA TRP A 163 11.85 4.25 -0.16
C TRP A 163 10.89 3.12 -0.46
N HIS A 164 11.31 1.89 -0.24
CA HIS A 164 10.47 0.71 -0.32
C HIS A 164 9.98 0.36 1.07
N LEU A 165 8.66 0.34 1.23
CA LEU A 165 7.95 -0.02 2.45
C LEU A 165 7.16 -1.30 2.20
N ASP A 166 7.48 -2.35 2.94
CA ASP A 166 6.75 -3.60 2.93
C ASP A 166 6.33 -3.96 4.34
N SER A 167 5.10 -3.59 4.68
CA SER A 167 4.52 -3.85 6.00
C SER A 167 4.23 -5.34 6.24
N TYR A 168 4.23 -6.17 5.17
CA TYR A 168 4.05 -7.61 5.28
C TYR A 168 5.35 -8.33 5.67
N TRP A 169 6.49 -7.88 5.13
CA TRP A 169 7.82 -8.42 5.45
C TRP A 169 8.68 -7.56 6.38
N GLU A 170 8.15 -6.42 6.83
CA GLU A 170 8.83 -5.46 7.69
C GLU A 170 10.13 -4.92 7.07
N ILE A 171 10.03 -4.43 5.83
CA ILE A 171 11.19 -3.88 5.10
C ILE A 171 10.98 -2.39 4.89
N LEU A 172 11.96 -1.58 5.33
CA LEU A 172 12.11 -0.18 4.98
C LEU A 172 13.52 0.07 4.41
N GLU A 173 13.62 0.29 3.11
CA GLU A 173 14.92 0.47 2.44
C GLU A 173 14.91 1.59 1.41
N ASN A 174 15.99 2.37 1.35
CA ASN A 174 16.18 3.37 0.30
C ASN A 174 16.90 2.76 -0.90
N GLY A 175 16.15 2.49 -1.97
CA GLY A 175 16.64 1.91 -3.22
C GLY A 175 17.59 2.81 -4.02
N LYS A 176 17.80 4.07 -3.63
CA LYS A 176 18.84 4.94 -4.21
C LYS A 176 20.23 4.68 -3.61
N THR A 177 20.33 3.96 -2.49
CA THR A 177 21.61 3.60 -1.87
C THR A 177 22.06 2.21 -2.35
N ASP A 178 23.36 1.97 -2.52
CA ASP A 178 23.88 0.67 -2.94
C ASP A 178 23.50 -0.46 -1.97
N ALA A 179 23.58 -0.17 -0.66
CA ALA A 179 23.21 -1.12 0.39
C ALA A 179 21.71 -1.45 0.35
N GLY A 180 20.85 -0.42 0.29
CA GLY A 180 19.40 -0.62 0.21
C GLY A 180 19.00 -1.35 -1.07
N PHE A 181 19.55 -0.97 -2.22
CA PHE A 181 19.30 -1.64 -3.49
C PHE A 181 19.73 -3.11 -3.45
N PHE A 182 20.89 -3.41 -2.87
CA PHE A 182 21.37 -4.78 -2.71
C PHE A 182 20.43 -5.61 -1.83
N HIS A 183 20.00 -5.08 -0.67
CA HIS A 183 19.06 -5.79 0.20
C HIS A 183 17.71 -6.03 -0.49
N LEU A 184 17.18 -5.02 -1.19
CA LEU A 184 15.95 -5.14 -1.99
C LEU A 184 16.08 -6.20 -3.09
N CYS A 185 17.24 -6.30 -3.74
CA CYS A 185 17.50 -7.34 -4.73
C CYS A 185 17.46 -8.75 -4.14
N GLN A 186 17.91 -8.94 -2.90
CA GLN A 186 17.84 -10.23 -2.21
C GLN A 186 16.39 -10.64 -1.91
N LYS A 187 15.52 -9.66 -1.64
CA LYS A 187 14.11 -9.89 -1.28
C LYS A 187 13.19 -10.03 -2.50
N TYR A 188 13.28 -9.10 -3.44
CA TYR A 188 12.36 -8.99 -4.58
C TYR A 188 12.93 -9.51 -5.91
N GLY A 189 14.23 -9.83 -5.93
CA GLY A 189 14.96 -10.24 -7.12
C GLY A 189 15.52 -9.05 -7.90
N LYS A 190 16.77 -9.18 -8.35
CA LYS A 190 17.51 -8.13 -9.06
C LYS A 190 16.76 -7.55 -10.26
N ARG A 191 16.20 -8.39 -11.13
CA ARG A 191 15.47 -7.95 -12.33
C ARG A 191 14.24 -7.09 -12.00
N THR A 192 13.57 -7.37 -10.88
CA THR A 192 12.42 -6.58 -10.40
C THR A 192 12.91 -5.21 -9.94
N MET A 193 13.97 -5.18 -9.14
CA MET A 193 14.53 -3.93 -8.63
C MET A 193 15.13 -3.04 -9.72
N GLU A 194 15.78 -3.62 -10.73
CA GLU A 194 16.25 -2.86 -11.90
C GLU A 194 15.09 -2.18 -12.65
N ARG A 195 13.93 -2.85 -12.81
CA ARG A 195 12.74 -2.22 -13.38
C ARG A 195 12.18 -1.09 -12.52
N GLN A 196 12.18 -1.29 -11.19
CA GLN A 196 11.73 -0.25 -10.26
C GLN A 196 12.65 0.97 -10.30
N GLN A 197 13.96 0.76 -10.44
CA GLN A 197 14.94 1.84 -10.57
C GLN A 197 14.67 2.76 -11.76
N LEU A 198 14.26 2.18 -12.90
CA LEU A 198 13.85 2.96 -14.06
C LEU A 198 12.61 3.82 -13.80
N ARG A 199 11.72 3.43 -12.87
CA ARG A 199 10.52 4.21 -12.55
C ARG A 199 10.87 5.53 -11.86
N TRP A 200 11.77 5.51 -10.88
CA TRP A 200 12.10 6.73 -10.14
C TRP A 200 13.25 7.55 -10.71
N GLN A 201 13.99 7.03 -11.70
CA GLN A 201 14.90 7.87 -12.50
C GLN A 201 14.14 8.85 -13.40
N ASN A 202 12.88 8.57 -13.70
CA ASN A 202 12.03 9.37 -14.59
C ASN A 202 11.07 10.32 -13.83
N VAL A 203 11.14 10.34 -12.49
CA VAL A 203 10.34 11.24 -11.65
C VAL A 203 11.28 12.35 -11.18
N ASN A 204 11.48 13.35 -12.04
CA ASN A 204 12.10 14.65 -11.70
C ASN A 204 11.01 15.71 -11.58
#